data_AF-A0A7X9C7P2-F1
#
_entry.id   AF-A0A7X9C7P2-F1
#
_cell.length_a   1.000
_cell.length_b   1.000
_cell.length_c   1.000
_cell.angle_alpha   90.00
_cell.angle_beta   90.00
_cell.angle_gamma   90.00
#
_symmetry.space_group_name_H-M   'P 1'
#
loop_
_entity.id
_entity.type
_entity.pdbx_description
1 polymer ?
#
loop_
_entity_poly.entity_id
_entity_poly.type
_entity_poly.pdbx_seq_one_letter_code
_entity_poly.pdbx_strand_id
1 'polypeptide(L)'
;MTPRTRRRFDATWLPFGMMIGFTVGVGLGLAVFDNLFAGALVGFIVGAGLGIALGFRDPRRSGTRAEEDAEDDLYRRQHGDPGPRGDGPSSGPPERR
;
A
#
# COMPACT_ATOMS: atom_id res chain seq x y z
N MET A 1 4.89 11.33 -27.29
CA MET A 1 4.86 10.94 -25.86
C MET A 1 3.41 10.71 -25.48
N THR A 2 2.97 9.46 -25.34
CA THR A 2 1.62 9.16 -24.85
C THR A 2 1.55 9.46 -23.35
N PRO A 3 0.53 10.20 -22.87
CA PRO A 3 0.38 10.43 -21.45
C PRO A 3 0.08 9.08 -20.78
N ARG A 4 1.05 8.57 -20.01
CA ARG A 4 0.86 7.41 -19.13
C ARG A 4 -0.05 7.88 -18.00
N THR A 5 -1.36 7.77 -18.19
CA THR A 5 -2.35 7.87 -17.12
C THR A 5 -2.16 6.68 -16.18
N ARG A 6 -1.13 6.74 -15.33
CA ARG A 6 -1.02 5.83 -14.18
C ARG A 6 -2.10 6.27 -13.20
N ARG A 7 -3.32 5.73 -13.35
CA ARG A 7 -4.28 5.64 -12.23
C ARG A 7 -3.57 4.85 -11.13
N ARG A 8 -2.86 5.54 -10.24
CA ARG A 8 -2.26 4.92 -9.07
C ARG A 8 -3.42 4.52 -8.18
N PHE A 9 -3.56 3.21 -8.01
CA PHE A 9 -4.52 2.62 -7.08
C PHE A 9 -4.06 2.94 -5.66
N ASP A 10 -4.82 3.74 -4.93
CA ASP A 10 -4.55 3.97 -3.51
C ASP A 10 -5.08 2.79 -2.70
N ALA A 11 -4.19 1.80 -2.54
CA ALA A 11 -4.41 0.61 -1.72
C ALA A 11 -4.66 0.92 -0.24
N THR A 12 -4.52 2.19 0.18
CA THR A 12 -4.75 2.67 1.54
C THR A 12 -6.15 2.34 2.07
N TRP A 13 -7.15 2.29 1.19
CA TRP A 13 -8.55 1.99 1.58
C TRP A 13 -8.91 0.50 1.54
N LEU A 14 -8.08 -0.33 0.89
CA LEU A 14 -8.23 -1.78 0.84
C LEU A 14 -8.32 -2.44 2.22
N PRO A 15 -7.42 -2.17 3.20
CA PRO A 15 -7.48 -2.81 4.51
C PRO A 15 -8.75 -2.45 5.29
N PHE A 16 -9.24 -1.21 5.17
CA PHE A 16 -10.49 -0.79 5.83
C PHE A 16 -11.71 -1.48 5.20
N GLY A 17 -11.76 -1.55 3.86
CA GLY A 17 -12.81 -2.29 3.16
C GLY A 17 -12.81 -3.76 3.57
N MET A 18 -11.65 -4.41 3.62
CA MET A 18 -11.52 -5.80 4.05
C MET A 18 -11.96 -6.00 5.51
N MET A 19 -11.55 -5.13 6.43
CA MET A 19 -11.95 -5.21 7.85
C MET A 19 -13.47 -5.08 8.03
N ILE A 20 -14.08 -4.08 7.36
CA ILE A 20 -15.52 -3.85 7.42
C ILE A 20 -16.27 -5.04 6.79
N GLY A 21 -15.89 -5.43 5.57
CA GLY A 21 -16.54 -6.54 4.87
C GLY A 21 -16.39 -7.86 5.61
N PHE A 22 -15.22 -8.16 6.18
CA PHE A 22 -15.01 -9.37 6.97
C PHE A 22 -15.88 -9.38 8.23
N THR A 23 -15.91 -8.27 8.98
CA THR A 23 -16.72 -8.17 10.21
C THR A 23 -18.21 -8.33 9.92
N VAL A 24 -18.71 -7.61 8.91
CA VAL A 24 -20.11 -7.69 8.48
C VAL A 24 -20.43 -9.06 7.91
N GLY A 25 -19.55 -9.65 7.11
CA GLY A 25 -19.75 -10.96 6.50
C GLY A 25 -19.75 -12.10 7.51
N VAL A 26 -18.86 -12.07 8.52
CA VAL A 26 -18.89 -13.01 9.64
C VAL A 26 -20.19 -12.88 10.41
N GLY A 27 -20.60 -11.66 10.75
CA GLY A 27 -21.87 -11.40 11.44
C GLY A 27 -23.07 -11.91 10.65
N LEU A 28 -23.13 -11.60 9.35
CA LEU A 28 -24.21 -12.02 8.46
C LEU A 28 -24.20 -13.53 8.20
N GLY A 29 -23.03 -14.14 8.04
CA GLY A 29 -22.88 -15.58 7.83
C GLY A 29 -23.36 -16.41 9.01
N LEU A 30 -23.07 -15.94 10.22
CA LEU A 30 -23.60 -16.56 11.42
C LEU A 30 -25.10 -16.27 11.60
N ALA A 31 -25.55 -15.04 11.34
CA ALA A 31 -26.94 -14.65 11.57
C ALA A 31 -27.94 -15.21 10.55
N VAL A 32 -27.51 -15.47 9.31
CA VAL A 32 -28.40 -15.84 8.20
C VAL A 32 -28.18 -17.28 7.72
N PHE A 33 -26.94 -17.77 7.76
CA PHE A 33 -26.56 -19.04 7.14
C PHE A 33 -26.00 -20.07 8.13
N ASP A 34 -25.86 -19.72 9.41
CA ASP A 34 -25.17 -20.52 10.44
C ASP A 34 -23.79 -21.05 9.98
N ASN A 35 -23.17 -20.36 9.02
CA ASN A 35 -21.95 -20.80 8.36
C ASN A 35 -20.92 -19.67 8.37
N LEU A 36 -20.02 -19.77 9.33
CA LEU A 36 -18.92 -18.84 9.53
C LEU A 36 -18.03 -18.72 8.29
N PHE A 37 -17.72 -19.85 7.65
CA PHE A 37 -16.81 -19.88 6.51
C PHE A 37 -17.43 -19.17 5.29
N ALA A 38 -18.70 -19.46 5.00
CA ALA A 38 -19.42 -18.81 3.91
C ALA A 38 -19.55 -17.29 4.16
N GLY A 39 -19.88 -16.89 5.38
CA GLY A 39 -19.95 -15.48 5.78
C GLY A 39 -18.63 -14.75 5.63
N ALA A 40 -17.56 -15.33 6.17
CA ALA A 40 -16.22 -14.77 6.10
C ALA A 40 -15.74 -14.62 4.64
N LEU A 41 -15.97 -15.63 3.80
CA LEU A 41 -15.57 -15.60 2.39
C LEU A 41 -16.31 -14.52 1.60
N VAL A 42 -17.64 -14.45 1.73
CA VAL A 42 -18.46 -13.43 1.07
C VAL A 42 -18.10 -12.04 1.60
N GLY A 43 -17.95 -11.89 2.91
CA GLY A 43 -17.53 -10.66 3.55
C GLY A 43 -16.19 -10.15 3.08
N PHE A 44 -15.22 -11.06 2.93
CA PHE A 44 -13.89 -10.73 2.41
C PHE A 44 -13.95 -10.23 0.97
N ILE A 45 -14.68 -10.92 0.08
CA ILE A 45 -14.81 -10.53 -1.33
C ILE A 45 -15.49 -9.17 -1.46
N VAL A 46 -16.61 -8.97 -0.75
CA VAL A 46 -17.36 -7.71 -0.76
C VAL A 46 -16.54 -6.58 -0.13
N GLY A 47 -15.84 -6.85 0.97
CA GLY A 47 -14.96 -5.90 1.64
C GLY A 47 -13.79 -5.45 0.79
N ALA A 48 -13.13 -6.38 0.10
CA ALA A 48 -12.08 -6.06 -0.87
C ALA A 48 -12.64 -5.19 -2.01
N GLY A 49 -13.80 -5.54 -2.57
CA GLY A 49 -14.48 -4.74 -3.58
C GLY A 49 -14.82 -3.32 -3.11
N LEU A 50 -15.29 -3.17 -1.88
CA LEU A 50 -15.61 -1.87 -1.28
C LEU A 50 -14.35 -1.03 -1.05
N GLY A 51 -13.28 -1.63 -0.50
CA GLY A 51 -11.99 -0.95 -0.29
C GLY A 51 -11.37 -0.47 -1.60
N ILE A 52 -11.51 -1.28 -2.66
CA ILE A 52 -11.11 -0.92 -4.02
C ILE A 52 -11.97 0.23 -4.56
N ALA A 53 -13.29 0.14 -4.45
CA ALA A 53 -14.21 1.16 -4.95
C ALA A 53 -14.02 2.52 -4.27
N LEU A 54 -13.76 2.53 -2.96
CA LEU A 54 -13.44 3.73 -2.20
C LEU A 54 -12.07 4.31 -2.59
N GLY A 55 -11.07 3.46 -2.79
CA GLY A 55 -9.75 3.87 -3.28
C GLY A 55 -9.77 4.49 -4.68
N PHE A 56 -10.76 4.16 -5.51
CA PHE A 56 -10.96 4.82 -6.81
C PHE A 56 -11.75 6.14 -6.72
N ARG A 57 -12.52 6.36 -5.65
CA ARG A 57 -13.45 7.49 -5.55
C ARG A 57 -12.88 8.71 -4.84
N ASP A 58 -11.77 8.57 -4.12
CA ASP A 58 -11.16 9.69 -3.39
C ASP A 58 -9.74 10.06 -3.90
N PRO A 59 -9.61 10.74 -5.06
CA PRO A 59 -8.35 11.28 -5.54
C PRO A 59 -7.92 12.56 -4.80
N ARG A 60 -8.64 13.04 -3.78
CA ARG A 60 -8.35 14.31 -3.09
C ARG A 60 -7.61 14.12 -1.77
N ARG A 61 -7.55 12.89 -1.25
CA ARG A 61 -6.81 12.55 -0.02
C ARG A 61 -5.49 11.81 -0.28
N SER A 62 -5.15 11.61 -1.55
CA SER A 62 -3.88 11.05 -2.03
C SER A 62 -2.72 12.06 -2.02
N GLY A 63 -2.98 13.31 -1.60
CA GLY A 63 -1.97 14.36 -1.45
C GLY A 63 -0.77 13.87 -0.65
N THR A 64 -0.98 13.23 0.49
CA THR A 64 0.12 12.90 1.42
C THR A 64 1.14 11.91 0.84
N ARG A 65 0.72 10.95 0.01
CA ARG A 65 1.61 9.93 -0.58
C ARG A 65 2.15 10.33 -1.96
N ALA A 66 1.36 11.10 -2.72
CA ALA A 66 1.83 11.70 -3.98
C ALA A 66 2.80 12.86 -3.73
N GLU A 67 2.64 13.58 -2.61
CA GLU A 67 3.57 14.58 -2.11
C GLU A 67 4.86 13.91 -1.62
N GLU A 68 4.78 12.83 -0.82
CA GLU A 68 5.96 12.03 -0.42
C GLU A 68 6.75 11.54 -1.65
N ASP A 69 6.07 10.93 -2.63
CA ASP A 69 6.72 10.45 -3.86
C ASP A 69 7.33 11.60 -4.70
N ALA A 70 6.72 12.80 -4.67
CA ALA A 70 7.21 13.98 -5.39
C ALA A 70 8.41 14.62 -4.67
N GLU A 71 8.41 14.63 -3.34
CA GLU A 71 9.52 15.08 -2.51
C GLU A 71 10.72 14.17 -2.65
N ASP A 72 10.53 12.84 -2.67
CA ASP A 72 11.58 11.86 -2.92
C ASP A 72 12.19 12.00 -4.33
N ASP A 73 11.37 12.25 -5.35
CA ASP A 73 11.84 12.49 -6.71
C ASP A 73 12.59 13.82 -6.85
N LEU A 74 12.16 14.87 -6.14
CA LEU A 74 12.88 16.14 -6.06
C LEU A 74 14.21 16.00 -5.33
N TYR A 75 14.24 15.26 -4.22
CA TYR A 75 15.45 14.95 -3.48
C TYR A 75 16.44 14.17 -4.33
N ARG A 76 15.99 13.12 -5.04
CA ARG A 76 16.83 12.35 -5.98
C ARG A 76 17.40 13.21 -7.10
N ARG A 77 16.62 14.17 -7.63
CA ARG A 77 17.11 15.14 -8.64
C ARG A 77 18.11 16.14 -8.07
N GLN A 78 17.93 16.57 -6.82
CA GLN A 78 18.77 17.61 -6.21
C GLN A 78 20.05 17.04 -5.57
N HIS A 79 20.03 15.81 -5.09
CA HIS A 79 21.15 15.22 -4.33
C HIS A 79 21.79 14.01 -4.99
N GLY A 80 21.21 13.49 -6.08
CA GLY A 80 21.71 12.28 -6.72
C GLY A 80 21.42 11.04 -5.87
N ASP A 81 21.38 9.87 -6.51
CA ASP A 81 21.03 8.61 -5.87
C ASP A 81 22.13 8.22 -4.85
N PRO A 82 21.86 8.16 -3.53
CA PRO A 82 22.79 7.54 -2.62
C PRO A 82 22.73 6.05 -2.89
N GLY A 83 23.66 5.56 -3.71
CA GLY A 83 23.81 4.14 -3.99
C GLY A 83 23.80 3.32 -2.69
N PRO A 84 23.29 2.08 -2.73
CA PRO A 84 23.10 1.26 -1.55
C PRO A 84 24.41 1.22 -0.75
N ARG A 85 24.35 1.71 0.50
CA ARG A 85 25.48 1.64 1.44
C ARG A 85 25.85 0.17 1.62
N GLY A 86 26.89 -0.25 0.93
CA GLY A 86 27.51 -1.55 1.12
C GLY A 86 28.15 -1.58 2.50
N ASP A 87 27.55 -2.35 3.41
CA ASP A 87 28.14 -2.70 4.69
C ASP A 87 29.39 -3.59 4.48
N GLY A 88 30.59 -3.02 4.65
CA GLY A 88 31.86 -3.67 5.04
C GLY A 88 32.50 -4.69 4.06
N PRO A 89 33.76 -5.16 4.28
CA PRO A 89 34.49 -5.14 5.55
C PRO A 89 35.90 -4.50 5.51
N SER A 90 36.34 -4.10 6.70
CA SER A 90 37.70 -3.85 7.18
C SER A 90 38.88 -4.19 6.24
N SER A 91 39.65 -3.16 5.86
CA SER A 91 41.09 -3.31 5.60
C SER A 91 41.82 -2.38 6.59
N GLY A 92 42.57 -3.00 7.51
CA GLY A 92 43.21 -2.32 8.63
C GLY A 92 44.42 -1.47 8.25
N PRO A 93 44.88 -0.57 9.13
CA PRO A 93 46.21 0.03 9.04
C PRO A 93 47.24 -0.92 9.71
N PRO A 94 48.56 -0.67 9.70
CA PRO A 94 49.42 0.18 8.87
C PRO A 94 50.61 -0.61 8.26
N GLU A 95 51.40 -0.05 7.34
CA GLU A 95 52.84 -0.37 7.35
C GLU A 95 53.69 0.80 6.86
N ARG A 96 54.48 1.34 7.80
CA ARG A 96 55.60 2.23 7.56
C ARG A 96 56.78 1.39 7.09
N ARG A 97 57.42 1.78 5.99
CA ARG A 97 58.89 1.80 5.87
C ARG A 97 59.31 2.63 4.67
#